data_AF-R1CA24-F1
#
_entry.id   AF-R1CA24-F1
#
_cell.length_a   1.000
_cell.length_b   1.000
_cell.length_c   1.000
_cell.angle_alpha   90.00
_cell.angle_beta   90.00
_cell.angle_gamma   90.00
#
_symmetry.space_group_name_H-M   'P 1'
#
loop_
_entity.id
_entity.type
_entity.pdbx_description
1 polymer ?
#
loop_
_entity_poly.entity_id
_entity_poly.type
_entity_poly.pdbx_seq_one_letter_code
_entity_poly.pdbx_strand_id
1 'polypeptide(L)'
;MLSLVSQSLSLNAPLRPTPVQRAVSPQMADISAFGDIWGIEAKEAVFNAWDPEKPRDYSNFNPFERNLDGAMSDMNGCFPGESRGYKPPNRPDASWAIMQEEAKKMEVIKKDPKYGLSGKPGCYSLKWQENLGAPP
;
A
#
# COMPACT_ATOMS: atom_id res chain seq x y z
N MET A 1 -0.30 -60.44 -43.91
CA MET A 1 0.27 -60.24 -42.55
C MET A 1 1.09 -58.96 -42.61
N LEU A 2 0.50 -57.77 -42.54
CA LEU A 2 0.10 -57.06 -41.31
C LEU A 2 1.25 -56.90 -40.30
N SER A 3 1.80 -55.68 -40.18
CA SER A 3 2.23 -55.14 -38.88
C SER A 3 2.34 -53.61 -38.93
N LEU A 4 1.42 -52.96 -38.23
CA LEU A 4 1.45 -51.56 -37.79
C LEU A 4 2.34 -51.45 -36.54
N VAL A 5 3.26 -50.48 -36.47
CA VAL A 5 3.80 -49.88 -35.23
C VAL A 5 4.17 -48.42 -35.58
N SER A 6 3.38 -47.39 -35.27
CA SER A 6 3.07 -46.71 -33.98
C SER A 6 4.24 -45.97 -33.31
N GLN A 7 4.26 -44.65 -33.56
CA GLN A 7 4.59 -43.48 -32.71
C GLN A 7 5.81 -43.45 -31.77
N SER A 8 6.62 -42.38 -31.89
CA SER A 8 6.81 -41.40 -30.80
C SER A 8 7.52 -40.15 -31.31
N LEU A 9 6.80 -39.02 -31.39
CA LEU A 9 7.42 -37.70 -31.49
C LEU A 9 7.84 -37.27 -30.07
N SER A 10 9.14 -37.19 -29.81
CA SER A 10 9.65 -36.55 -28.60
C SER A 10 9.79 -35.04 -28.85
N LEU A 11 8.79 -34.25 -28.45
CA LEU A 11 8.97 -32.80 -28.26
C LEU A 11 9.53 -32.57 -26.86
N ASN A 12 10.86 -32.56 -26.73
CA ASN A 12 11.51 -32.06 -25.52
C ASN A 12 11.82 -30.58 -25.73
N ALA A 13 10.83 -29.72 -25.53
CA ALA A 13 11.01 -28.28 -25.56
C ALA A 13 11.66 -27.83 -24.23
N PRO A 14 12.82 -27.15 -24.24
CA PRO A 14 13.36 -26.58 -23.02
C PRO A 14 12.45 -25.45 -22.54
N LEU A 15 11.86 -25.62 -21.36
CA LEU A 15 11.19 -24.55 -20.64
C LEU A 15 12.20 -23.41 -20.44
N ARG A 16 12.02 -22.30 -21.17
CA ARG A 16 12.79 -21.08 -20.91
C ARG A 16 12.49 -20.66 -19.47
N PRO A 17 13.51 -20.43 -18.62
CA PRO A 17 13.28 -19.87 -17.30
C PRO A 17 12.63 -18.50 -17.50
N THR A 18 11.45 -18.32 -16.92
CA THR A 18 10.82 -17.00 -16.84
C THR A 18 11.78 -16.08 -16.10
N PRO A 19 12.05 -14.86 -16.60
CA PRO A 19 12.85 -13.92 -15.85
C PRO A 19 12.12 -13.61 -14.53
N VAL A 20 12.71 -14.03 -13.42
CA VAL A 20 12.30 -13.58 -12.09
C VAL A 20 12.56 -12.08 -12.07
N GLN A 21 11.50 -11.27 -12.26
CA GLN A 21 11.56 -9.84 -12.01
C GLN A 21 11.98 -9.69 -10.55
N ARG A 22 13.20 -9.19 -10.31
CA ARG A 22 13.58 -8.69 -8.98
C ARG A 22 12.54 -7.63 -8.64
N ALA A 23 11.72 -7.91 -7.63
CA ALA A 23 10.84 -6.91 -7.06
C ALA A 23 11.73 -5.70 -6.71
N VAL A 24 11.44 -4.55 -7.33
CA VAL A 24 12.04 -3.28 -6.92
C VAL A 24 11.74 -3.16 -5.43
N SER A 25 12.78 -2.99 -4.61
CA SER A 25 12.58 -2.74 -3.19
C SER A 25 11.63 -1.55 -3.06
N PRO A 26 10.44 -1.72 -2.45
CA PRO A 26 9.49 -0.65 -2.34
C PRO A 26 10.17 0.52 -1.62
N GLN A 27 10.03 1.72 -2.19
CA GLN A 27 10.54 2.94 -1.60
C GLN A 27 9.51 3.45 -0.59
N MET A 28 10.00 4.07 0.49
CA MET A 28 9.11 4.80 1.41
C MET A 28 8.41 5.93 0.67
N ALA A 29 7.18 6.28 1.08
CA ALA A 29 6.56 7.51 0.57
C ALA A 29 7.48 8.70 0.91
N ASP A 30 7.86 9.47 -0.11
CA ASP A 30 8.76 10.61 0.08
C ASP A 30 8.00 11.74 0.81
N ILE A 31 8.28 11.85 2.11
CA ILE A 31 7.76 12.92 2.96
C ILE A 31 8.84 13.92 3.36
N SER A 32 9.98 13.94 2.66
CA SER A 32 11.07 14.88 2.92
C SER A 32 10.62 16.34 2.81
N ALA A 33 9.65 16.61 1.93
CA ALA A 33 8.99 17.91 1.79
C ALA A 33 8.25 18.38 3.06
N PHE A 34 7.92 17.47 3.98
CA PHE A 34 7.24 17.73 5.23
C PHE A 34 8.17 17.57 6.45
N GLY A 35 9.49 17.64 6.24
CA GLY A 35 10.49 17.51 7.30
C GLY A 35 10.53 16.11 7.92
N ASP A 36 10.15 15.08 7.16
CA ASP A 36 10.01 13.70 7.62
C ASP A 36 9.01 13.52 8.78
N ILE A 37 8.07 14.45 8.93
CA ILE A 37 7.00 14.41 9.94
C ILE A 37 5.71 13.86 9.33
N TRP A 38 5.15 12.82 9.93
CA TRP A 38 3.86 12.23 9.54
C TRP A 38 2.68 13.00 10.13
N GLY A 39 2.61 14.29 9.77
CA GLY A 39 1.54 15.21 10.15
C GLY A 39 0.33 15.15 9.21
N ILE A 40 -0.67 16.00 9.48
CA ILE A 40 -1.89 16.05 8.65
C ILE A 40 -1.60 16.45 7.20
N GLU A 41 -0.64 17.33 6.96
CA GLU A 41 -0.32 17.80 5.59
C GLU A 41 0.29 16.69 4.73
N ALA A 42 1.22 15.91 5.29
CA ALA A 42 1.77 14.73 4.62
C ALA A 42 0.69 13.69 4.33
N LYS A 43 -0.21 13.44 5.30
CA LYS A 43 -1.34 12.53 5.12
C LYS A 43 -2.33 13.03 4.07
N GLU A 44 -2.61 14.32 4.04
CA GLU A 44 -3.48 14.93 3.04
C GLU A 44 -2.88 14.79 1.64
N ALA A 45 -1.58 15.01 1.48
CA ALA A 45 -0.89 14.81 0.20
C ALA A 45 -0.99 13.36 -0.29
N VAL A 46 -0.75 12.39 0.59
CA VAL A 46 -0.88 10.95 0.26
C VAL A 46 -2.33 10.59 -0.05
N PHE A 47 -3.30 11.12 0.70
CA PHE A 47 -4.73 10.90 0.44
C PHE A 47 -5.19 11.47 -0.90
N ASN A 48 -4.68 12.65 -1.28
CA ASN A 48 -4.99 13.26 -2.57
C ASN A 48 -4.37 12.48 -3.73
N ALA A 49 -3.16 11.93 -3.54
CA ALA A 49 -2.49 11.07 -4.52
C ALA A 49 -3.09 9.66 -4.61
N TRP A 50 -3.80 9.20 -3.57
CA TRP A 50 -4.40 7.87 -3.50
C TRP A 50 -5.49 7.66 -4.57
N ASP A 51 -5.35 6.54 -5.25
CA ASP A 51 -6.25 6.05 -6.28
C ASP A 51 -6.95 4.77 -5.78
N PRO A 52 -8.23 4.85 -5.40
CA PRO A 52 -8.95 3.70 -4.85
C PRO A 52 -9.14 2.56 -5.86
N GLU A 53 -9.12 2.85 -7.17
CA GLU A 53 -9.34 1.84 -8.20
C GLU A 53 -8.07 1.00 -8.46
N LYS A 54 -6.89 1.50 -8.08
CA LYS A 54 -5.63 0.76 -8.18
C LYS A 54 -5.41 -0.13 -6.97
N PRO A 55 -4.76 -1.30 -7.10
CA PRO A 55 -4.39 -2.13 -5.97
C PRO A 55 -3.63 -1.33 -4.91
N ARG A 56 -3.89 -1.64 -3.64
CA ARG A 56 -3.13 -1.07 -2.53
C ARG A 56 -1.69 -1.55 -2.60
N ASP A 57 -0.76 -0.63 -2.43
CA ASP A 57 0.66 -0.90 -2.27
C ASP A 57 1.30 0.09 -1.29
N TYR A 58 2.62 0.07 -1.16
CA TYR A 58 3.34 0.95 -0.23
C TYR A 58 3.28 2.45 -0.61
N SER A 59 2.82 2.79 -1.81
CA SER A 59 2.71 4.15 -2.34
C SER A 59 1.27 4.55 -2.69
N ASN A 60 0.36 3.59 -2.87
CA ASN A 60 -1.06 3.79 -3.16
C ASN A 60 -1.91 3.28 -2.00
N PHE A 61 -2.15 4.12 -1.01
CA PHE A 61 -2.96 3.78 0.15
C PHE A 61 -3.68 5.01 0.73
N ASN A 62 -4.77 4.76 1.47
CA ASN A 62 -5.45 5.81 2.23
C ASN A 62 -4.82 5.93 3.64
N PRO A 63 -4.25 7.09 4.01
CA PRO A 63 -3.62 7.32 5.32
C PRO A 63 -4.62 7.58 6.46
N PHE A 64 -5.89 7.85 6.14
CA PHE A 64 -6.96 8.07 7.13
C PHE A 64 -7.78 6.82 7.40
N GLU A 65 -7.57 5.76 6.62
CA GLU A 65 -8.19 4.47 6.83
C GLU A 65 -7.62 3.78 8.09
N ARG A 66 -8.45 2.97 8.73
CA ARG A 66 -8.07 2.19 9.91
C ARG A 66 -8.06 0.71 9.56
N ASN A 67 -7.11 -0.04 10.13
CA ASN A 67 -7.16 -1.50 10.07
C ASN A 67 -8.26 -2.05 11.00
N LEU A 68 -8.39 -3.38 11.07
CA LEU A 68 -9.41 -4.02 11.92
C LEU A 68 -9.22 -3.74 13.41
N ASP A 69 -7.99 -3.46 13.84
CA ASP A 69 -7.67 -3.08 15.22
C ASP A 69 -7.86 -1.58 15.51
N GLY A 70 -8.31 -0.80 14.53
CA GLY A 70 -8.50 0.64 14.67
C GLY A 70 -7.20 1.47 14.63
N ALA A 71 -6.06 0.86 14.28
CA ALA A 71 -4.78 1.53 14.17
C ALA A 71 -4.68 2.40 12.90
N MET A 72 -3.83 3.43 12.96
CA MET A 72 -3.47 4.23 11.77
C MET A 72 -2.24 3.66 11.10
N SER A 73 -2.15 3.87 9.78
CA SER A 73 -0.96 3.52 9.02
C SER A 73 0.21 4.50 9.24
N ASP A 74 1.41 3.98 9.00
CA ASP A 74 2.63 4.78 8.82
C ASP A 74 2.72 5.40 7.42
N MET A 75 3.87 5.99 7.09
CA MET A 75 4.14 6.61 5.79
C MET A 75 4.10 5.62 4.61
N ASN A 76 4.14 4.32 4.86
CA ASN A 76 4.13 3.27 3.84
C ASN A 76 2.80 2.50 3.79
N GLY A 77 1.77 3.03 4.44
CA GLY A 77 0.47 2.36 4.50
C GLY A 77 0.45 1.13 5.41
N CYS A 78 1.50 0.90 6.19
CA CYS A 78 1.66 -0.25 7.08
C CYS A 78 1.07 0.05 8.46
N PHE A 79 0.35 -0.93 9.02
CA PHE A 79 -0.28 -0.83 10.33
C PHE A 79 0.56 -1.52 11.42
N PRO A 80 0.62 -0.95 12.63
CA PRO A 80 1.35 -1.54 13.75
C PRO A 80 0.76 -2.90 14.12
N GLY A 81 1.63 -3.89 14.37
CA GLY A 81 1.24 -5.23 14.83
C GLY A 81 0.71 -6.17 13.74
N GLU A 82 0.28 -5.64 12.60
CA GLU A 82 -0.30 -6.44 11.51
C GLU A 82 0.56 -6.43 10.25
N SER A 83 0.96 -5.24 9.79
CA SER A 83 1.67 -5.11 8.52
C SER A 83 3.16 -5.37 8.71
N ARG A 84 3.72 -6.11 7.75
CA ARG A 84 5.17 -6.35 7.64
C ARG A 84 5.85 -5.02 7.32
N GLY A 85 6.88 -4.68 8.09
CA GLY A 85 7.70 -3.48 7.86
C GLY A 85 7.12 -2.17 8.39
N TYR A 86 6.17 -2.24 9.34
CA TYR A 86 5.74 -1.06 10.08
C TYR A 86 6.92 -0.31 10.69
N LYS A 87 7.02 0.99 10.38
CA LYS A 87 8.00 1.90 11.00
C LYS A 87 7.25 2.95 11.80
N PRO A 88 7.53 3.10 13.11
CA PRO A 88 6.97 4.19 13.90
C PRO A 88 7.29 5.53 13.24
N PRO A 89 6.27 6.32 12.85
CA PRO A 89 6.52 7.59 12.17
C PRO A 89 6.95 8.67 13.17
N ASN A 90 7.76 9.63 12.71
CA ASN A 90 7.98 10.87 13.44
C ASN A 90 6.65 11.64 13.50
N ARG A 91 6.23 11.99 14.71
CA ARG A 91 4.94 12.63 14.96
C ARG A 91 5.09 14.14 14.98
N PRO A 92 4.10 14.91 14.50
CA PRO A 92 4.09 16.36 14.66
C PRO A 92 3.95 16.74 16.14
N ASP A 93 4.38 17.96 16.46
CA ASP A 93 4.14 18.55 17.77
C ASP A 93 2.64 18.74 18.00
N ALA A 94 2.19 18.44 19.22
CA ALA A 94 0.80 18.59 19.61
C ALA A 94 0.64 19.77 20.57
N SER A 95 -0.12 20.78 20.16
CA SER A 95 -0.58 21.87 21.02
C SER A 95 -2.07 22.10 20.81
N TRP A 96 -2.76 22.73 21.78
CA TRP A 96 -4.19 22.99 21.66
C TRP A 96 -4.54 23.79 20.39
N ALA A 97 -3.71 24.77 20.03
CA ALA A 97 -3.88 25.54 18.80
C ALA A 97 -3.74 24.66 17.55
N ILE A 98 -2.69 23.82 17.50
CA ILE A 98 -2.45 22.90 16.38
C ILE A 98 -3.61 21.91 16.24
N MET A 99 -4.10 21.33 17.34
CA MET A 99 -5.23 20.40 17.32
C MET A 99 -6.51 21.03 16.75
N GLN A 100 -6.78 22.30 17.04
CA GLN A 100 -7.94 23.00 16.51
C GLN A 100 -7.83 23.28 15.00
N GLU A 101 -6.62 23.58 14.52
CA GLU A 101 -6.36 23.73 13.09
C GLU A 101 -6.44 22.39 12.35
N GLU A 102 -5.87 21.35 12.93
CA GLU A 102 -5.94 19.98 12.45
C GLU A 102 -7.38 19.46 12.39
N ALA A 103 -8.20 19.78 13.39
CA ALA A 103 -9.62 19.44 13.39
C ALA A 103 -10.37 20.08 12.20
N LYS A 104 -10.10 21.35 11.90
CA LYS A 104 -10.69 22.03 10.74
C LYS A 104 -10.26 21.39 9.42
N LYS A 105 -8.97 21.06 9.26
CA LYS A 105 -8.47 20.35 8.08
C LYS A 105 -9.14 18.97 7.94
N MET A 106 -9.27 18.23 9.03
CA MET A 106 -9.99 16.95 9.04
C MET A 106 -11.47 17.08 8.68
N GLU A 107 -12.15 18.16 9.07
CA GLU A 107 -13.55 18.40 8.64
C GLU A 107 -13.67 18.64 7.14
N VAL A 108 -12.66 19.24 6.50
CA VAL A 108 -12.60 19.38 5.04
C VAL A 108 -12.38 18.02 4.38
N ILE A 109 -11.39 17.25 4.86
CA ILE A 109 -11.06 15.92 4.33
C ILE A 109 -12.24 14.96 4.48
N LYS A 110 -12.97 15.01 5.59
CA LYS A 110 -14.17 14.20 5.84
C LYS A 110 -15.31 14.43 4.84
N LYS A 111 -15.34 15.59 4.16
CA LYS A 111 -16.34 15.89 3.14
C LYS A 111 -15.97 15.30 1.78
N ASP A 112 -14.72 14.89 1.58
CA ASP A 112 -14.30 14.26 0.35
C ASP A 112 -15.01 12.89 0.19
N PRO A 113 -15.61 12.60 -0.98
CA PRO A 113 -16.29 11.31 -1.19
C PRO A 113 -15.37 10.09 -1.12
N LYS A 114 -14.05 10.26 -1.26
CA LYS A 114 -13.06 9.20 -1.04
C LYS A 114 -12.87 8.90 0.45
N TYR A 115 -13.27 9.80 1.34
CA TYR A 115 -13.12 9.60 2.77
C TYR A 115 -14.05 8.49 3.26
N GLY A 116 -13.50 7.49 3.95
CA GLY A 116 -14.25 6.32 4.42
C GLY A 116 -14.64 5.33 3.31
N LEU A 117 -14.12 5.49 2.09
CA LEU A 117 -14.33 4.55 1.01
C LEU A 117 -13.70 3.19 1.37
N SER A 118 -14.47 2.12 1.21
CA SER A 118 -14.07 0.75 1.55
C SER A 118 -14.41 -0.22 0.41
N GLY A 119 -13.70 -1.35 0.34
CA GLY A 119 -14.01 -2.44 -0.61
C GLY A 119 -13.51 -2.24 -2.03
N LYS A 120 -12.77 -1.15 -2.29
CA LYS A 120 -12.05 -0.94 -3.56
C LYS A 120 -10.63 -1.54 -3.49
N PRO A 121 -9.98 -1.82 -4.62
CA PRO A 121 -8.64 -2.42 -4.65
C PRO A 121 -7.58 -1.64 -3.85
N GLY A 122 -7.69 -0.31 -3.77
CA GLY A 122 -6.79 0.57 -3.04
C GLY A 122 -7.09 0.72 -1.55
N CYS A 123 -8.21 0.16 -1.08
CA CYS A 123 -8.58 0.14 0.32
C CYS A 123 -7.82 -0.96 1.07
N TYR A 124 -7.78 -0.84 2.39
CA TYR A 124 -7.19 -1.84 3.27
C TYR A 124 -7.93 -3.18 3.18
N SER A 125 -7.16 -4.26 3.21
CA SER A 125 -7.63 -5.63 3.40
C SER A 125 -6.55 -6.42 4.13
N LEU A 126 -6.91 -7.44 4.91
CA LEU A 126 -5.96 -8.27 5.67
C LEU A 126 -4.84 -8.89 4.83
N LYS A 127 -5.06 -9.02 3.52
CA LYS A 127 -4.17 -9.70 2.58
C LYS A 127 -3.45 -8.75 1.63
N TRP A 128 -3.52 -7.43 1.89
CA TRP A 128 -2.99 -6.42 0.96
C TRP A 128 -1.49 -6.57 0.66
N GLN A 129 -0.71 -7.13 1.59
CA GLN A 129 0.73 -7.37 1.42
C GLN A 129 1.09 -8.75 0.86
N GLU A 130 0.14 -9.67 0.65
CA GLU A 130 0.45 -11.07 0.29
C GLU A 130 1.24 -11.19 -1.03
N ASN A 131 1.00 -10.27 -1.97
CA ASN A 131 1.66 -10.25 -3.27
C ASN A 131 2.72 -9.14 -3.39
N LEU A 132 3.00 -8.43 -2.30
CA LEU A 132 4.00 -7.37 -2.29
C LEU A 132 5.39 -7.91 -1.93
N GLY A 133 6.41 -7.28 -2.49
CA GLY A 133 7.80 -7.55 -2.15
C GLY A 133 8.13 -7.24 -0.68
N ALA A 134 9.38 -7.50 -0.29
CA ALA A 134 9.88 -7.13 1.04
C ALA A 134 9.60 -5.63 1.31
N PRO A 135 9.11 -5.25 2.49
CA PRO A 135 8.76 -3.86 2.80
C PRO A 135 9.98 -2.91 2.78
N PRO A 136 9.76 -1.59 2.61
CA PRO A 136 10.81 -0.56 2.63
C PRO A 136 11.53 -0.41 3.97
#